data_AF-A0A4V6J1R2-F1
#
_entry.id   AF-A0A4V6J1R2-F1
#
_cell.length_a   1.000
_cell.length_b   1.000
_cell.length_c   1.000
_cell.angle_alpha   90.00
_cell.angle_beta   90.00
_cell.angle_gamma   90.00
#
_symmetry.space_group_name_H-M   'P 1'
#
loop_
_entity.id
_entity.type
_entity.pdbx_description
1 polymer ?
#
loop_
_entity_poly.entity_id
_entity_poly.type
_entity_poly.pdbx_seq_one_letter_code
_entity_poly.pdbx_strand_id
1 'polypeptide(L)'
;MYGLLPVGLPDERRLVLPDDWPDELYPLRKDSMDYRQRPAPTTDAETYEFINELGSKKNNVVPIGPLHVTSDEPGHFRLFVDGENIIDADYRLFYVHRGMEKLAETRMGYNEVTFLSDRVCGICGFAHSTAYTTVG
;
A
#
# COMPACT_ATOMS: atom_id res chain seq x y z
N MET A 1 -6.43 -2.58 6.81
CA MET A 1 -5.69 -3.73 7.37
C MET A 1 -6.30 -4.30 8.65
N TYR A 2 -6.50 -3.51 9.71
CA TYR A 2 -7.16 -3.93 10.97
C TYR A 2 -8.63 -3.49 11.10
N GLY A 3 -9.16 -2.73 10.14
CA GLY A 3 -10.51 -2.15 10.23
C GLY A 3 -10.64 -1.11 11.33
N LEU A 4 -9.57 -0.35 11.56
CA LEU A 4 -9.58 0.82 12.43
C LEU A 4 -9.87 2.03 11.56
N LEU A 5 -10.80 2.87 12.00
CA LEU A 5 -11.14 4.15 11.37
C LEU A 5 -10.52 5.28 12.20
N PRO A 6 -9.47 5.94 11.70
CA PRO A 6 -8.87 7.07 12.40
C PRO A 6 -9.85 8.25 12.37
N VAL A 7 -10.00 8.96 13.49
CA VAL A 7 -10.89 10.12 13.57
C VAL A 7 -10.10 11.40 13.27
N GLY A 8 -10.69 12.27 12.44
CA GLY A 8 -10.13 13.60 12.15
C GLY A 8 -9.09 13.62 11.04
N LEU A 9 -9.04 12.58 10.19
CA LEU A 9 -8.23 12.63 8.98
C LEU A 9 -8.93 13.46 7.89
N PRO A 10 -8.18 14.29 7.14
CA PRO A 10 -8.72 14.99 5.99
C PRO A 10 -9.08 14.03 4.84
N ASP A 11 -8.37 12.90 4.76
CA ASP A 11 -8.58 11.86 3.76
C ASP A 11 -8.74 10.49 4.44
N GLU A 12 -9.92 9.89 4.27
CA GLU A 12 -10.30 8.59 4.85
C GLU A 12 -10.15 7.43 3.85
N ARG A 13 -9.59 7.67 2.65
CA ARG A 13 -9.40 6.64 1.63
C ARG A 13 -8.57 5.47 2.14
N ARG A 14 -8.93 4.27 1.67
CA ARG A 14 -8.21 3.04 2.01
C ARG A 14 -6.85 3.02 1.30
N LEU A 15 -5.76 3.00 2.07
CA LEU A 15 -4.41 3.07 1.52
C LEU A 15 -3.84 1.72 1.06
N VAL A 16 -3.76 0.72 1.95
CA VAL A 16 -2.91 -0.46 1.73
C VAL A 16 -3.55 -1.53 0.84
N LEU A 17 -4.85 -1.77 1.02
CA LEU A 17 -5.52 -2.84 0.29
C LEU A 17 -5.92 -2.35 -1.11
N PRO A 18 -6.02 -3.26 -2.08
CA PRO A 18 -6.60 -2.97 -3.38
C PRO A 18 -8.01 -2.38 -3.28
N ASP A 19 -8.42 -1.61 -4.29
CA ASP A 19 -9.73 -0.94 -4.29
C ASP A 19 -10.88 -1.93 -4.54
N ASP A 20 -10.59 -3.08 -5.15
CA ASP A 20 -11.51 -4.20 -5.33
C ASP A 20 -11.56 -5.14 -4.10
N TRP A 21 -10.84 -4.84 -3.03
CA TRP A 21 -10.81 -5.66 -1.82
C TRP A 21 -12.14 -5.59 -1.06
N PRO A 22 -12.74 -6.72 -0.65
CA PRO A 22 -14.02 -6.71 0.05
C PRO A 22 -14.06 -5.84 1.29
N ASP A 23 -15.15 -5.10 1.45
CA ASP A 23 -15.44 -4.39 2.68
C ASP A 23 -15.62 -5.35 3.85
N GLU A 24 -15.34 -4.84 5.06
CA GLU A 24 -15.35 -5.61 6.31
C GLU A 24 -14.39 -6.82 6.37
N LEU A 25 -13.52 -7.00 5.36
CA LEU A 25 -12.47 -8.03 5.37
C LEU A 25 -11.11 -7.42 5.72
N TYR A 26 -10.60 -7.73 6.91
CA TYR A 26 -9.42 -7.09 7.47
C TYR A 26 -8.27 -8.09 7.68
N PRO A 27 -7.28 -8.20 6.77
CA PRO A 27 -6.30 -9.30 6.79
C PRO A 27 -5.52 -9.49 8.09
N LEU A 28 -5.27 -8.41 8.83
CA LEU A 28 -4.49 -8.48 10.07
C LEU A 28 -5.34 -8.73 11.32
N ARG A 29 -6.67 -8.80 11.21
CA ARG A 29 -7.50 -9.37 12.29
C ARG A 29 -7.28 -10.89 12.34
N LYS A 30 -7.28 -11.46 13.55
CA LYS A 30 -6.97 -12.88 13.76
C LYS A 30 -8.07 -13.81 13.24
N ASP A 31 -9.31 -13.34 13.29
CA ASP A 31 -10.55 -14.06 13.01
C ASP A 31 -11.20 -13.69 11.66
N SER A 32 -10.53 -12.88 10.83
CA SER A 32 -11.13 -12.37 9.58
C SER A 32 -11.01 -13.30 8.39
N MET A 33 -9.87 -13.99 8.22
CA MET A 33 -9.62 -14.85 7.07
C MET A 33 -8.46 -15.82 7.28
N ASP A 34 -8.53 -16.96 6.58
CA ASP A 34 -7.42 -17.89 6.42
C ASP A 34 -6.37 -17.29 5.48
N TYR A 35 -5.09 -17.35 5.85
CA TYR A 35 -3.98 -16.79 5.06
C TYR A 35 -3.83 -17.41 3.66
N ARG A 36 -4.40 -18.60 3.41
CA ARG A 36 -4.39 -19.28 2.12
C ARG A 36 -5.49 -18.80 1.19
N GLN A 37 -6.45 -18.04 1.70
CA GLN A 37 -7.55 -17.52 0.91
C GLN A 37 -7.19 -16.16 0.35
N ARG A 38 -7.37 -16.02 -0.97
CA ARG A 38 -7.43 -14.72 -1.62
C ARG A 38 -8.90 -14.44 -1.91
N PRO A 39 -9.49 -13.35 -1.39
CA PRO A 39 -10.86 -13.01 -1.73
C PRO A 39 -11.00 -12.73 -3.24
N ALA A 40 -12.20 -13.00 -3.77
CA ALA A 40 -12.53 -12.56 -5.11
C ALA A 40 -12.57 -11.02 -5.17
N PRO A 41 -12.14 -10.40 -6.28
CA PRO A 41 -12.38 -8.99 -6.56
C PRO A 41 -13.87 -8.66 -6.41
N THR A 42 -14.18 -7.52 -5.81
CA THR A 42 -15.56 -7.00 -5.73
C THR A 42 -15.99 -6.27 -6.99
N THR A 43 -15.04 -5.80 -7.79
CA THR A 43 -15.26 -5.06 -9.03
C THR A 43 -14.06 -5.23 -9.96
N ASP A 44 -14.31 -5.18 -11.27
CA ASP A 44 -13.27 -5.10 -12.29
C ASP A 44 -12.95 -3.66 -12.72
N ALA A 45 -13.65 -2.67 -12.13
CA ALA A 45 -13.48 -1.26 -12.43
C ALA A 45 -12.48 -0.60 -11.46
N GLU A 46 -11.64 0.28 -12.00
CA GLU A 46 -10.81 1.20 -11.22
C GLU A 46 -11.72 2.19 -10.46
N THR A 47 -11.62 2.20 -9.13
CA THR A 47 -12.46 3.05 -8.26
C THR A 47 -11.67 4.14 -7.53
N TYR A 48 -10.34 4.19 -7.71
CA TYR A 48 -9.50 5.19 -7.07
C TYR A 48 -9.64 6.56 -7.74
N GLU A 49 -10.21 7.52 -7.03
CA GLU A 49 -10.29 8.92 -7.46
C GLU A 49 -9.09 9.71 -6.95
N PHE A 50 -8.40 10.41 -7.86
CA PHE A 50 -7.33 11.33 -7.50
C PHE A 50 -7.88 12.74 -7.22
N ILE A 51 -7.57 13.27 -6.05
CA ILE A 51 -8.12 14.52 -5.51
C ILE A 51 -7.11 15.66 -5.72
N ASN A 52 -7.58 16.78 -6.24
CA ASN A 52 -6.82 18.03 -6.34
C ASN A 52 -7.37 19.01 -5.29
N GLU A 53 -6.78 19.02 -4.10
CA GLU A 53 -7.22 19.86 -2.98
C GLU A 53 -6.82 21.33 -3.17
N LEU A 54 -5.62 21.58 -3.67
CA LEU A 54 -5.05 22.94 -3.75
C LEU A 54 -5.30 23.63 -5.10
N GLY A 55 -5.74 22.88 -6.10
CA GLY A 55 -5.89 23.37 -7.47
C GLY A 55 -7.31 23.64 -7.94
N SER A 56 -7.39 24.00 -9.21
CA SER A 56 -8.63 24.18 -9.97
C SER A 56 -8.80 23.07 -11.01
N LYS A 57 -10.03 22.86 -11.48
CA LYS A 57 -10.32 21.95 -12.61
C LYS A 57 -9.61 22.31 -13.92
N LYS A 58 -8.97 23.49 -14.01
CA LYS A 58 -8.22 23.94 -15.20
C LYS A 58 -6.76 23.52 -15.18
N ASN A 59 -6.26 23.03 -14.04
CA ASN A 59 -4.87 22.58 -13.93
C ASN A 59 -4.64 21.33 -14.80
N ASN A 60 -3.48 21.27 -15.43
CA ASN A 60 -3.08 20.10 -16.19
C ASN A 60 -2.70 18.98 -15.23
N VAL A 61 -2.92 17.74 -15.65
CA VAL A 61 -2.61 16.56 -14.85
C VAL A 61 -1.49 15.79 -15.53
N VAL A 62 -0.39 15.58 -14.81
CA VAL A 62 0.74 14.76 -15.26
C VAL A 62 0.71 13.43 -14.49
N PRO A 63 0.32 12.31 -15.13
CA PRO A 63 0.42 11.00 -14.53
C PRO A 63 1.86 10.47 -14.53
N ILE A 64 2.29 9.94 -13.39
CA ILE A 64 3.54 9.20 -13.25
C ILE A 64 3.19 7.84 -12.65
N GLY A 65 3.49 6.76 -13.36
CA GLY A 65 3.19 5.40 -12.90
C GLY A 65 1.90 4.81 -13.48
N PRO A 66 1.43 3.65 -12.96
CA PRO A 66 1.98 2.92 -11.82
C PRO A 66 3.37 2.31 -12.05
N LEU A 67 3.75 2.14 -13.33
CA LEU A 67 5.12 1.84 -13.74
C LEU A 67 5.74 3.07 -14.38
N HIS A 68 6.86 3.56 -13.84
CA HIS A 68 7.59 4.69 -14.40
C HIS A 68 9.09 4.47 -14.27
N VAL A 69 9.87 4.93 -15.24
CA VAL A 69 11.33 4.69 -15.32
C VAL A 69 12.11 5.25 -14.12
N THR A 70 11.57 6.28 -13.47
CA THR A 70 12.20 6.92 -12.29
C THR A 70 11.75 6.30 -10.97
N SER A 71 10.90 5.27 -11.00
CA SER A 71 10.33 4.64 -9.81
C SER A 71 10.88 3.23 -9.68
N ASP A 72 11.64 2.97 -8.62
CA ASP A 72 12.16 1.63 -8.32
C ASP A 72 11.04 0.66 -7.89
N GLU A 73 9.97 1.19 -7.28
CA GLU A 73 8.79 0.45 -6.89
C GLU A 73 7.52 1.03 -7.54
N PRO A 74 6.51 0.19 -7.85
CA PRO A 74 5.25 0.64 -8.41
C PRO A 74 4.50 1.63 -7.52
N GLY A 75 4.17 2.78 -8.10
CA GLY A 75 3.42 3.85 -7.45
C GLY A 75 2.85 4.76 -8.52
N HIS A 76 1.58 5.17 -8.35
CA HIS A 76 0.88 6.01 -9.29
C HIS A 76 0.67 7.39 -8.66
N PHE A 77 1.35 8.38 -9.19
CA PHE A 77 1.25 9.77 -8.78
C PHE A 77 0.49 10.57 -9.82
N ARG A 78 -0.38 11.48 -9.36
CA ARG A 78 -0.98 12.53 -10.17
C ARG A 78 -0.44 13.85 -9.69
N LEU A 79 0.36 14.49 -10.53
CA LEU A 79 0.82 15.85 -10.29
C LEU A 79 -0.15 16.80 -10.97
N PHE A 80 -0.69 17.74 -10.21
CA PHE A 80 -1.51 18.83 -10.72
C PHE A 80 -0.60 20.03 -10.95
N VAL A 81 -0.59 20.57 -12.17
CA VAL A 81 0.37 21.60 -12.58
C VAL A 81 -0.31 22.85 -13.13
N ASP A 82 0.28 24.00 -12.84
CA ASP A 82 0.02 25.29 -13.50
C ASP A 82 1.28 25.76 -14.22
N GLY A 83 1.26 25.66 -15.56
CA GLY A 83 2.48 25.77 -16.36
C GLY A 83 3.51 24.71 -15.97
N GLU A 84 4.64 25.15 -15.43
CA GLU A 84 5.74 24.29 -14.94
C GLU A 84 5.71 24.08 -13.42
N ASN A 85 4.80 24.75 -12.70
CA ASN A 85 4.72 24.66 -11.25
C ASN A 85 3.79 23.52 -10.84
N ILE A 86 4.29 22.62 -9.99
CA ILE A 86 3.45 21.65 -9.29
C ILE A 86 2.69 22.38 -8.19
N ILE A 87 1.37 22.39 -8.27
CA ILE A 87 0.49 23.04 -7.30
C ILE A 87 -0.06 22.05 -6.27
N ASP A 88 -0.21 20.79 -6.67
CA ASP A 88 -0.73 19.72 -5.82
C ASP A 88 -0.27 18.35 -6.33
N ALA A 89 -0.32 17.34 -5.48
CA ALA A 89 0.03 15.97 -5.83
C ALA A 89 -0.78 14.97 -5.01
N ASP A 90 -1.38 14.00 -5.69
CA ASP A 90 -2.06 12.87 -5.06
C ASP A 90 -1.44 11.54 -5.52
N TYR A 91 -1.53 10.51 -4.70
CA TYR A 91 -0.81 9.26 -4.95
C TYR A 91 -1.61 8.01 -4.58
N ARG A 92 -1.46 6.98 -5.40
CA ARG A 92 -1.85 5.60 -5.12
C ARG A 92 -0.59 4.75 -5.00
N LEU A 93 -0.39 4.14 -3.83
CA LEU A 93 0.75 3.26 -3.53
C LEU A 93 0.25 1.84 -3.23
N PHE A 94 1.14 1.01 -2.68
CA PHE A 94 0.84 -0.35 -2.18
C PHE A 94 0.44 -1.39 -3.23
N TYR A 95 0.74 -1.14 -4.51
CA TYR A 95 0.56 -2.12 -5.61
C TYR A 95 1.33 -3.44 -5.39
N VAL A 96 2.39 -3.43 -4.57
CA VAL A 96 3.21 -4.60 -4.23
C VAL A 96 2.97 -5.07 -2.79
N HIS A 97 1.77 -4.82 -2.24
CA HIS A 97 1.42 -5.38 -0.93
C HIS A 97 1.31 -6.91 -1.01
N ARG A 98 2.20 -7.61 -0.28
CA ARG A 98 2.37 -9.08 -0.36
C ARG A 98 1.80 -9.85 0.83
N GLY A 99 1.16 -9.18 1.80
CA GLY A 99 0.61 -9.83 2.99
C GLY A 99 1.65 -10.50 3.90
N MET A 100 2.90 -9.99 3.90
CA MET A 100 4.03 -10.60 4.61
C MET A 100 3.77 -10.73 6.12
N GLU A 101 3.17 -9.73 6.75
CA GLU A 101 2.81 -9.78 8.17
C GLU A 101 1.82 -10.91 8.48
N LYS A 102 0.79 -11.08 7.63
CA LYS A 102 -0.18 -12.17 7.78
C LYS A 102 0.49 -13.54 7.64
N LEU A 103 1.42 -13.67 6.69
CA LEU A 103 2.20 -14.90 6.52
C LEU A 103 3.10 -15.21 7.72
N ALA A 104 3.76 -14.19 8.27
CA ALA A 104 4.62 -14.32 9.44
C ALA A 104 3.83 -14.83 10.65
N GLU A 105 2.65 -14.26 10.92
CA GLU A 105 1.85 -14.62 12.10
C GLU A 105 1.18 -16.01 12.01
N THR A 106 0.90 -16.52 10.81
CA THR A 106 0.12 -17.76 10.65
C THR A 106 0.94 -19.00 10.31
N ARG A 107 2.09 -18.83 9.65
CA ARG A 107 2.83 -19.96 9.07
C ARG A 107 4.26 -20.09 9.55
N MET A 108 4.86 -19.04 10.09
CA MET A 108 6.30 -19.01 10.36
C MET A 108 6.57 -19.05 11.86
N GLY A 109 7.48 -19.92 12.27
CA GLY A 109 8.05 -19.90 13.60
C GLY A 109 9.04 -18.75 13.76
N TYR A 110 9.40 -18.45 15.02
CA TYR A 110 10.31 -17.35 15.36
C TYR A 110 11.60 -17.32 14.52
N ASN A 111 12.20 -18.49 14.29
CA ASN A 111 13.45 -18.64 13.54
C ASN A 111 13.28 -18.55 12.01
N GLU A 112 12.06 -18.68 11.49
CA GLU A 112 11.80 -18.68 10.05
C GLU A 112 11.51 -17.28 9.53
N VAL A 113 11.02 -16.38 10.39
CA VAL A 113 10.66 -15.00 10.03
C VAL A 113 11.87 -14.21 9.51
N THR A 114 13.10 -14.54 9.93
CA THR A 114 14.33 -13.94 9.36
C THR A 114 14.43 -14.11 7.85
N PHE A 115 14.01 -15.25 7.30
CA PHE A 115 13.98 -15.43 5.84
C PHE A 115 12.95 -14.52 5.17
N LEU A 116 11.87 -14.19 5.87
CA LEU A 116 10.86 -13.29 5.35
C LEU A 116 11.29 -11.83 5.48
N SER A 117 11.93 -11.44 6.59
CA SER A 117 12.42 -10.08 6.82
C SER A 117 13.46 -9.65 5.79
N ASP A 118 14.33 -10.55 5.36
CA ASP A 118 15.29 -10.31 4.28
C ASP A 118 14.62 -9.88 2.95
N ARG A 119 13.34 -10.21 2.77
CA ARG A 119 12.57 -9.92 1.54
C ARG A 119 11.68 -8.68 1.64
N VAL A 120 11.72 -7.96 2.76
CA VAL A 120 10.97 -6.71 2.93
C VAL A 120 11.48 -5.66 1.96
N CYS A 121 12.81 -5.55 1.83
CA CYS A 121 13.52 -4.57 1.01
C CYS A 121 14.59 -5.27 0.17
N GLY A 122 14.60 -5.01 -1.14
CA GLY A 122 15.53 -5.65 -2.07
C GLY A 122 17.01 -5.27 -1.88
N ILE A 123 17.30 -4.15 -1.22
CA ILE A 123 18.67 -3.62 -1.05
C ILE A 123 19.19 -3.69 0.39
N CYS A 124 18.33 -4.01 1.35
CA CYS A 124 18.62 -3.85 2.77
C CYS A 124 18.24 -5.07 3.63
N GLY A 125 18.16 -6.26 3.02
CA GLY A 125 17.75 -7.50 3.68
C GLY A 125 18.45 -7.78 5.02
N PHE A 126 19.79 -7.71 5.06
CA PHE A 126 20.55 -7.95 6.29
C PHE A 126 20.16 -7.02 7.45
N ALA A 127 19.85 -5.75 7.15
CA ALA A 127 19.40 -4.81 8.16
C ALA A 127 18.03 -5.21 8.73
N HIS A 128 17.10 -5.66 7.89
CA HIS A 128 15.80 -6.15 8.33
C HIS A 128 15.90 -7.41 9.20
N SER A 129 16.72 -8.38 8.79
CA SER A 129 16.91 -9.60 9.58
C SER A 129 17.63 -9.34 10.91
N THR A 130 18.59 -8.41 10.93
CA THR A 130 19.24 -7.98 12.17
C THR A 130 18.25 -7.25 13.08
N ALA A 131 17.42 -6.36 12.54
CA ALA A 131 16.40 -5.67 13.32
C ALA A 131 15.41 -6.65 13.93
N TYR A 132 15.00 -7.69 13.20
CA TYR A 132 14.10 -8.71 13.75
C TYR A 132 14.72 -9.49 14.92
N THR A 133 16.02 -9.81 14.88
CA THR A 133 16.66 -10.65 15.91
C THR A 133 17.19 -9.88 17.12
N THR A 134 17.41 -8.57 16.99
CA THR A 134 17.97 -7.73 18.06
C THR A 134 16.91 -7.03 18.91
N VAL A 135 15.65 -7.03 18.48
CA VAL A 135 14.52 -6.55 19.28
C VAL A 135 14.05 -7.71 20.17
N GLY A 136 14.76 -7.91 21.28
CA GLY A 136 14.49 -8.93 22.30
C GLY A 136 14.94 -8.48 23.68
#